data_AF-A0AAE1IC28-F1
#
_entry.id   AF-A0AAE1IC28-F1
#
_cell.length_a   1.000
_cell.length_b   1.000
_cell.length_c   1.000
_cell.angle_alpha   90.00
_cell.angle_beta   90.00
_cell.angle_gamma   90.00
#
_symmetry.space_group_name_H-M   'P 1'
#
loop_
_entity.id
_entity.type
_entity.pdbx_description
1 polymer ?
#
loop_
_entity_poly.entity_id
_entity_poly.type
_entity_poly.pdbx_seq_one_letter_code
_entity_poly.pdbx_strand_id
1 'polypeptide(L)'
;MGEEMESRGAADVIKWFLSMATDIIGELSFGDSFRTLEIGEKSGYTKDLENLGFVGAVRSAFPTLISMAKYLPIPFFTRPLQATRNMIRYSEESIARYRNLLESDPTSVQWTLFTKVFKDTDKDALTTVELRANASGYIVAGSDSTVVTLTDLVWSVCRNPTVKAALLKELRTLPDDFDASHLRELSYLNKVIDETLRLYSGIQSSLPRYVPEGGDDVAGYWLPGGTSVCA
;
A
#
# COMPACT_ATOMS: atom_id res chain seq x y z
N MET A 1 -11.16 8.32 -16.65
CA MET A 1 -10.75 7.18 -17.51
C MET A 1 -11.32 7.29 -18.93
N GLY A 2 -12.63 7.51 -19.12
CA GLY A 2 -13.24 7.63 -20.46
C GLY A 2 -12.59 8.70 -21.35
N GLU A 3 -12.40 9.91 -20.83
CA GLU A 3 -11.71 11.01 -21.55
C GLU A 3 -10.28 10.65 -21.99
N GLU A 4 -9.58 9.85 -21.18
CA GLU A 4 -8.22 9.39 -21.51
C GLU A 4 -8.25 8.37 -22.65
N MET A 5 -9.25 7.47 -22.65
CA MET A 5 -9.47 6.54 -23.75
C MET A 5 -9.85 7.26 -25.06
N GLU A 6 -10.68 8.29 -24.99
CA GLU A 6 -11.07 9.09 -26.16
C GLU A 6 -9.90 9.86 -26.77
N SER A 7 -9.07 10.48 -25.91
CA SER A 7 -7.94 11.30 -26.36
C SER A 7 -6.71 10.49 -26.81
N ARG A 8 -6.41 9.38 -26.14
CA ARG A 8 -5.19 8.58 -26.38
C ARG A 8 -5.43 7.23 -27.05
N GLY A 9 -6.68 6.79 -27.17
CA GLY A 9 -7.04 5.44 -27.61
C GLY A 9 -6.79 4.34 -26.57
N ALA A 10 -6.28 4.69 -25.38
CA ALA A 10 -5.97 3.78 -24.29
C ALA A 10 -5.98 4.51 -22.94
N ALA A 11 -6.25 3.80 -21.85
CA ALA A 11 -6.15 4.32 -20.50
C ALA A 11 -4.98 3.66 -19.75
N ASP A 12 -4.23 4.47 -18.99
CA ASP A 12 -3.23 3.98 -18.04
C ASP A 12 -3.91 3.43 -16.79
N VAL A 13 -4.16 2.12 -16.75
CA VAL A 13 -4.84 1.45 -15.62
C VAL A 13 -4.04 1.52 -14.32
N ILE A 14 -2.70 1.57 -14.39
CA ILE A 14 -1.84 1.67 -13.19
C ILE A 14 -2.10 3.00 -12.50
N LYS A 15 -2.13 4.09 -13.27
CA LYS A 15 -2.47 5.43 -12.75
C LYS A 15 -3.82 5.42 -12.02
N TRP A 16 -4.86 4.86 -12.63
CA TRP A 16 -6.21 4.86 -12.05
C TRP A 16 -6.32 3.96 -10.81
N PHE A 17 -5.68 2.78 -10.82
CA PHE A 17 -5.62 1.94 -9.62
C PHE A 17 -4.83 2.58 -8.50
N LEU A 18 -3.78 3.34 -8.81
CA LEU A 18 -2.98 4.03 -7.82
C LEU A 18 -3.74 5.16 -7.15
N SER A 19 -4.49 5.94 -7.93
CA SER A 19 -5.43 6.91 -7.35
C SER A 19 -6.49 6.21 -6.48
N MET A 20 -7.08 5.12 -6.97
CA MET A 20 -8.12 4.38 -6.22
C MET A 20 -7.61 3.82 -4.89
N ALA A 21 -6.48 3.12 -4.91
CA ALA A 21 -5.92 2.51 -3.71
C ALA A 21 -5.47 3.57 -2.70
N THR A 22 -4.94 4.71 -3.17
CA THR A 22 -4.58 5.87 -2.32
C THR A 22 -5.80 6.47 -1.63
N ASP A 23 -6.87 6.69 -2.37
CA ASP A 23 -8.10 7.27 -1.83
C ASP A 23 -8.78 6.32 -0.83
N ILE A 24 -8.87 5.03 -1.16
CA ILE A 24 -9.44 4.00 -0.26
C ILE A 24 -8.64 3.90 1.03
N ILE A 25 -7.31 3.81 0.98
CA ILE A 25 -6.51 3.70 2.21
C ILE A 25 -6.56 4.99 3.04
N GLY A 26 -6.68 6.14 2.37
CA GLY A 26 -6.90 7.43 3.02
C GLY A 26 -8.20 7.45 3.81
N GLU A 27 -9.30 7.04 3.18
CA GLU A 27 -10.63 7.00 3.82
C GLU A 27 -10.69 5.97 4.95
N LEU A 28 -10.19 4.74 4.73
CA LEU A 28 -10.18 3.69 5.75
C LEU A 28 -9.29 4.02 6.96
N SER A 29 -8.18 4.72 6.74
CA SER A 29 -7.24 5.07 7.81
C SER A 29 -7.64 6.37 8.51
N PHE A 30 -7.99 7.41 7.75
CA PHE A 30 -8.10 8.78 8.24
C PHE A 30 -9.49 9.40 8.02
N GLY A 31 -10.49 8.62 7.61
CA GLY A 31 -11.87 9.08 7.44
C GLY A 31 -12.06 10.10 6.32
N ASP A 32 -11.02 10.33 5.50
CA ASP A 32 -11.03 11.30 4.41
C ASP A 32 -10.08 10.86 3.30
N SER A 33 -10.55 11.03 2.06
CA SER A 33 -9.83 10.64 0.85
C SER A 33 -8.82 11.72 0.43
N PHE A 34 -7.73 11.31 -0.24
CA PHE A 34 -6.80 12.25 -0.86
C PHE A 34 -7.33 12.84 -2.18
N ARG A 35 -8.50 12.39 -2.65
CA ARG A 35 -9.22 12.82 -3.86
C ARG A 35 -8.38 12.75 -5.12
N THR A 36 -7.44 11.81 -5.15
CA THR A 36 -6.56 11.59 -6.29
C THR A 36 -7.29 10.98 -7.48
N LEU A 37 -8.42 10.30 -7.25
CA LEU A 37 -9.32 9.85 -8.31
C LEU A 37 -10.06 11.01 -8.98
N GLU A 38 -10.57 11.96 -8.20
CA GLU A 38 -11.34 13.11 -8.70
C GLU A 38 -10.46 14.05 -9.55
N ILE A 39 -9.23 14.29 -9.10
CA ILE A 39 -8.28 15.17 -9.81
C ILE A 39 -7.78 14.51 -11.10
N GLY A 40 -7.66 13.18 -11.11
CA GLY A 40 -7.23 12.44 -12.30
C GLY A 40 -5.75 12.66 -12.68
N GLU A 41 -4.94 13.26 -11.79
CA GLU A 41 -3.50 13.45 -11.97
C GLU A 41 -2.70 12.77 -10.87
N LYS A 42 -1.47 12.34 -11.19
CA LYS A 42 -0.53 11.82 -10.17
C LYS A 42 -0.16 12.94 -9.22
N SER A 43 -0.65 12.87 -8.00
CA SER A 43 -0.32 13.83 -6.94
C SER A 43 1.18 13.75 -6.57
N GLY A 44 1.69 14.79 -5.89
CA GLY A 44 3.05 14.75 -5.34
C GLY A 44 3.27 13.54 -4.43
N TYR A 45 2.22 13.15 -3.71
CA TYR A 45 2.17 11.96 -2.88
C TYR A 45 2.46 10.67 -3.69
N THR A 46 1.79 10.47 -4.84
CA THR A 46 1.98 9.29 -5.68
C THR A 46 3.42 9.19 -6.21
N LYS A 47 4.01 10.33 -6.60
CA LYS A 47 5.40 10.39 -7.06
C LYS A 47 6.39 10.10 -5.94
N ASP A 48 6.11 10.57 -4.73
CA ASP A 48 6.94 10.29 -3.56
C ASP A 48 6.89 8.81 -3.18
N LEU A 49 5.72 8.16 -3.31
CA LEU A 49 5.55 6.73 -3.06
C LEU A 49 6.39 5.87 -4.01
N GLU A 50 6.34 6.14 -5.32
CA GLU A 50 7.16 5.46 -6.33
C GLU A 50 8.68 5.56 -6.02
N ASN A 51 9.13 6.70 -5.51
CA ASN A 51 10.54 6.93 -5.18
C ASN A 51 10.99 6.19 -3.90
N LEU A 52 10.09 5.82 -2.99
CA LEU A 52 10.46 5.13 -1.74
C LEU A 52 11.02 3.73 -1.99
N GLY A 53 10.43 2.97 -2.92
CA GLY A 53 10.84 1.58 -3.19
C GLY A 53 12.29 1.47 -3.65
N PHE A 54 12.67 2.31 -4.64
CA PHE A 54 14.03 2.35 -5.17
C PHE A 54 15.08 2.68 -4.08
N VAL A 55 14.73 3.57 -3.17
CA VAL A 55 15.61 4.04 -2.09
C VAL A 55 15.79 2.97 -1.04
N GLY A 56 14.69 2.29 -0.69
CA GLY A 56 14.72 1.13 0.18
C GLY A 56 15.73 0.09 -0.32
N ALA A 57 15.70 -0.21 -1.62
CA ALA A 57 16.62 -1.15 -2.26
C ALA A 57 18.09 -0.69 -2.20
N VAL A 58 18.38 0.57 -2.58
CA VAL A 58 19.75 1.11 -2.54
C VAL A 58 20.29 1.15 -1.10
N ARG A 59 19.46 1.55 -0.14
CA ARG A 59 19.84 1.60 1.28
C ARG A 59 20.12 0.21 1.85
N SER A 60 19.33 -0.78 1.44
CA SER A 60 19.51 -2.18 1.86
C SER A 60 20.80 -2.78 1.27
N ALA A 61 21.05 -2.56 -0.02
CA ALA A 61 22.21 -3.11 -0.70
C ALA A 61 23.53 -2.38 -0.36
N PHE A 62 23.47 -1.06 -0.12
CA PHE A 62 24.66 -0.21 0.06
C PHE A 62 24.49 0.77 1.25
N PRO A 63 24.44 0.28 2.50
CA PRO A 63 24.19 1.10 3.68
C PRO A 63 25.27 2.17 3.91
N THR A 64 26.52 1.86 3.60
CA THR A 64 27.66 2.80 3.70
C THR A 64 27.57 3.93 2.68
N LEU A 65 27.13 3.62 1.45
CA LEU A 65 26.97 4.60 0.37
C LEU A 65 25.92 5.67 0.74
N ILE A 66 24.78 5.26 1.30
CA ILE A 66 23.74 6.21 1.76
C ILE A 66 24.25 7.08 2.92
N SER A 67 25.05 6.53 3.83
CA SER A 67 25.63 7.31 4.92
C SER A 67 26.60 8.38 4.41
N MET A 68 27.43 8.05 3.40
CA MET A 68 28.34 8.99 2.75
C MET A 68 27.61 10.01 1.86
N ALA A 69 26.51 9.59 1.24
CA ALA A 69 25.70 10.44 0.36
C ALA A 69 25.09 11.66 1.08
N LYS A 70 24.99 11.65 2.41
CA LYS A 70 24.56 12.83 3.19
C LYS A 70 25.51 14.03 3.02
N TYR A 71 26.76 13.79 2.64
CA TYR A 71 27.78 14.82 2.45
C TYR A 71 27.94 15.28 0.98
N LEU A 72 27.27 14.59 0.04
CA LEU A 72 27.36 14.87 -1.40
C LEU A 72 25.97 15.33 -1.90
N PRO A 73 25.81 16.57 -2.38
CA PRO A 73 24.52 17.11 -2.80
C PRO A 73 24.09 16.61 -4.19
N ILE A 74 24.01 15.30 -4.38
CA ILE A 74 23.61 14.67 -5.64
C ILE A 74 22.09 14.44 -5.62
N PRO A 75 21.33 14.90 -6.65
CA PRO A 75 19.88 14.75 -6.74
C PRO A 75 19.35 13.33 -6.53
N PHE A 76 20.16 12.33 -6.90
CA PHE A 76 19.87 10.91 -6.72
C PHE A 76 19.67 10.51 -5.25
N PHE A 77 20.35 11.16 -4.30
CA PHE A 77 20.24 10.87 -2.87
C PHE A 77 19.34 11.85 -2.12
N THR A 78 19.22 13.09 -2.60
CA THR A 78 18.41 14.12 -1.93
C THR A 78 16.91 13.98 -2.18
N ARG A 79 16.50 13.59 -3.40
CA ARG A 79 15.09 13.33 -3.75
C ARG A 79 14.44 12.24 -2.87
N PRO A 80 15.08 11.07 -2.67
CA PRO A 80 14.69 10.06 -1.69
C PRO A 80 14.39 10.55 -0.28
N LEU A 81 15.32 11.34 0.27
CA LEU A 81 15.21 11.89 1.62
C LEU A 81 14.06 12.88 1.69
N GLN A 82 13.83 13.64 0.61
CA GLN A 82 12.71 14.55 0.49
C GLN A 82 11.37 13.79 0.40
N ALA A 83 11.29 12.71 -0.38
CA ALA A 83 10.11 11.86 -0.46
C ALA A 83 9.76 11.24 0.89
N THR A 84 10.77 10.75 1.63
CA THR A 84 10.59 10.24 3.00
C THR A 84 10.04 11.32 3.94
N ARG A 85 10.58 12.54 3.87
CA ARG A 85 10.09 13.68 4.67
C ARG A 85 8.68 14.10 4.28
N ASN A 86 8.36 14.10 2.99
CA ASN A 86 7.02 14.43 2.50
C ASN A 86 6.00 13.38 2.99
N MET A 87 6.34 12.09 2.96
CA MET A 87 5.48 11.02 3.47
C MET A 87 5.20 11.14 4.97
N ILE A 88 6.23 11.48 5.74
CA ILE A 88 6.06 11.82 7.16
C ILE A 88 5.09 13.00 7.31
N ARG A 89 5.29 14.09 6.55
CA ARG A 89 4.41 15.26 6.59
C ARG A 89 2.96 14.90 6.22
N TYR A 90 2.73 14.14 5.15
CA TYR A 90 1.40 13.70 4.75
C TYR A 90 0.71 12.86 5.84
N SER A 91 1.49 12.04 6.54
CA SER A 91 1.00 11.24 7.67
C SER A 91 0.62 12.13 8.86
N GLU A 92 1.44 13.12 9.19
CA GLU A 92 1.14 14.11 10.24
C GLU A 92 -0.10 14.92 9.93
N GLU A 93 -0.22 15.45 8.71
CA GLU A 93 -1.37 16.24 8.26
C GLU A 93 -2.65 15.41 8.29
N SER A 94 -2.59 14.14 7.89
CA SER A 94 -3.76 13.23 7.89
C SER A 94 -4.18 12.86 9.31
N ILE A 95 -3.23 12.57 10.20
CA ILE A 95 -3.50 12.34 11.63
C ILE A 95 -4.11 13.58 12.27
N ALA A 96 -3.51 14.77 12.06
CA ALA A 96 -3.97 16.01 12.66
C ALA A 96 -5.38 16.38 12.19
N ARG A 97 -5.63 16.26 10.88
CA ARG A 97 -6.96 16.45 10.29
C ARG A 97 -7.98 15.52 10.93
N TYR A 98 -7.67 14.23 11.00
CA TYR A 98 -8.58 13.24 11.58
C TYR A 98 -8.87 13.50 13.05
N ARG A 99 -7.84 13.84 13.84
CA ARG A 99 -7.99 14.19 15.25
C ARG A 99 -8.90 15.41 15.44
N ASN A 100 -8.70 16.47 14.66
CA ASN A 100 -9.53 17.67 14.71
C ASN A 100 -10.98 17.36 14.37
N LEU A 101 -11.22 16.51 13.37
CA LEU A 101 -12.57 16.06 13.02
C LEU A 101 -13.20 15.29 14.20
N LEU A 102 -12.46 14.35 14.80
CA LEU A 102 -12.92 13.55 15.94
C LEU A 102 -13.28 14.41 17.16
N GLU A 103 -12.50 15.47 17.42
CA GLU A 103 -12.74 16.40 18.53
C GLU A 103 -13.92 17.35 18.24
N SER A 104 -14.12 17.75 16.98
CA SER A 104 -15.18 18.68 16.59
C SER A 104 -16.57 18.06 16.50
N ASP A 105 -16.68 16.84 15.96
CA ASP A 105 -17.94 16.10 15.84
C ASP A 105 -17.68 14.59 15.90
N PRO A 106 -17.66 14.00 17.12
CA PRO A 106 -17.42 12.58 17.31
C PRO A 106 -18.44 11.64 16.65
N THR A 107 -19.60 12.16 16.22
CA THR A 107 -20.72 11.37 15.68
C THR A 107 -20.76 11.32 14.16
N SER A 108 -20.17 12.29 13.46
CA SER A 108 -20.09 12.30 12.00
C SER A 108 -18.85 11.65 11.42
N VAL A 109 -17.82 11.43 12.24
CA VAL A 109 -16.56 10.85 11.77
C VAL A 109 -16.67 9.34 11.63
N GLN A 110 -16.33 8.85 10.43
CA GLN A 110 -16.23 7.42 10.16
C GLN A 110 -15.23 6.76 11.13
N TRP A 111 -15.62 5.61 11.65
CA TRP A 111 -14.78 4.87 12.58
C TRP A 111 -13.61 4.25 11.80
N THR A 112 -12.39 4.64 12.16
CA THR A 112 -11.15 4.13 11.59
C THR A 112 -10.29 3.43 12.63
N LEU A 113 -9.19 2.84 12.18
CA LEU A 113 -8.19 2.27 13.08
C LEU A 113 -7.66 3.30 14.09
N PHE A 114 -7.47 4.55 13.65
CA PHE A 114 -6.99 5.63 14.52
C PHE A 114 -8.04 6.12 15.52
N THR A 115 -9.35 5.92 15.29
CA THR A 115 -10.37 6.22 16.32
C THR A 115 -10.07 5.47 17.61
N LYS A 116 -9.75 4.17 17.48
CA LYS A 116 -9.47 3.33 18.64
C LYS A 116 -8.21 3.82 19.35
N VAL A 117 -7.16 4.14 18.61
CA VAL A 117 -5.90 4.63 19.18
C VAL A 117 -6.07 5.97 19.88
N PHE A 118 -6.89 6.90 19.36
CA PHE A 118 -7.12 8.20 20.00
C PHE A 118 -8.07 8.13 21.20
N LYS A 119 -8.95 7.13 21.26
CA LYS A 119 -9.83 6.90 22.40
C LYS A 119 -9.17 6.07 23.50
N ASP A 120 -8.07 5.39 23.19
CA ASP A 120 -7.33 4.58 24.15
C ASP A 120 -6.51 5.51 25.08
N THR A 121 -6.87 5.52 26.37
CA THR A 121 -6.22 6.32 27.42
C THR A 121 -5.34 5.48 28.33
N ASP A 122 -5.09 4.21 28.00
CA ASP A 122 -4.28 3.33 28.82
C ASP A 122 -2.76 3.60 28.69
N LYS A 123 -2.00 3.00 29.60
CA LYS A 123 -0.52 3.10 29.66
C LYS A 123 0.20 2.59 28.41
N ASP A 124 -0.51 1.91 27.52
CA ASP A 124 -0.01 1.35 26.25
C ASP A 124 -0.36 2.24 25.03
N ALA A 125 -0.78 3.49 25.25
CA ALA A 125 -1.05 4.43 24.16
C ALA A 125 0.19 4.67 23.30
N LEU A 126 0.03 4.59 21.98
CA LEU A 126 1.10 4.83 21.01
C LEU A 126 1.64 6.27 21.15
N THR A 127 2.96 6.40 21.17
CA THR A 127 3.61 7.71 21.10
C THR A 127 3.30 8.40 19.77
N THR A 128 3.43 9.72 19.71
CA THR A 128 3.28 10.48 18.46
C THR A 128 4.18 9.98 17.33
N VAL A 129 5.38 9.49 17.68
CA VAL A 129 6.33 8.93 16.72
C VAL A 129 5.82 7.61 16.16
N GLU A 130 5.30 6.72 17.02
CA GLU A 130 4.72 5.44 16.60
C GLU A 130 3.43 5.64 15.79
N LEU A 131 2.57 6.57 16.21
CA LEU A 131 1.37 6.94 15.46
C LEU A 131 1.71 7.35 14.02
N ARG A 132 2.68 8.25 13.88
CA ARG A 132 3.17 8.72 12.58
C ARG A 132 3.77 7.58 11.76
N ALA A 133 4.60 6.73 12.38
CA ALA A 133 5.21 5.59 11.69
C ALA A 133 4.14 4.60 11.19
N ASN A 134 3.12 4.31 11.99
CA ASN A 134 1.99 3.46 11.59
C ASN A 134 1.17 4.10 10.47
N ALA A 135 0.88 5.40 10.55
CA ALA A 135 0.16 6.12 9.48
C ALA A 135 0.92 6.07 8.15
N SER A 136 2.23 6.36 8.17
CA SER A 136 3.08 6.21 6.98
C SER A 136 3.08 4.78 6.46
N GLY A 137 3.10 3.79 7.37
CA GLY A 137 3.05 2.37 7.02
C GLY A 137 1.77 1.98 6.29
N TYR A 138 0.60 2.36 6.80
CA TYR A 138 -0.68 2.03 6.16
C TYR A 138 -0.81 2.66 4.79
N ILE A 139 -0.47 3.94 4.70
CA ILE A 139 -0.41 4.71 3.47
C ILE A 139 0.44 3.99 2.41
N VAL A 140 1.67 3.59 2.74
CA VAL A 140 2.57 2.94 1.77
C VAL A 140 2.09 1.52 1.43
N ALA A 141 1.75 0.72 2.44
CA ALA A 141 1.40 -0.68 2.25
C ALA A 141 0.08 -0.87 1.50
N GLY A 142 -0.93 -0.05 1.80
CA GLY A 142 -2.27 -0.18 1.21
C GLY A 142 -2.36 0.35 -0.22
N SER A 143 -1.48 1.28 -0.60
CA SER A 143 -1.48 1.84 -1.96
C SER A 143 -0.72 0.95 -2.94
N ASP A 144 0.60 0.83 -2.81
CA ASP A 144 1.44 0.29 -3.88
C ASP A 144 1.20 -1.22 -4.14
N SER A 145 1.10 -2.02 -3.08
CA SER A 145 0.90 -3.48 -3.21
C SER A 145 -0.43 -3.84 -3.89
N THR A 146 -1.49 -3.09 -3.59
CA THR A 146 -2.83 -3.25 -4.18
C THR A 146 -2.81 -2.92 -5.67
N VAL A 147 -2.09 -1.85 -6.05
CA VAL A 147 -1.99 -1.40 -7.44
C VAL A 147 -1.29 -2.43 -8.31
N VAL A 148 -0.16 -2.95 -7.84
CA VAL A 148 0.61 -4.00 -8.53
C VAL A 148 -0.28 -5.22 -8.74
N THR A 149 -0.91 -5.70 -7.66
CA THR A 149 -1.79 -6.89 -7.71
C THR A 149 -2.96 -6.71 -8.68
N LEU A 150 -3.67 -5.57 -8.63
CA LEU A 150 -4.79 -5.31 -9.52
C LEU A 150 -4.35 -5.19 -10.99
N THR A 151 -3.20 -4.57 -11.23
CA THR A 151 -2.62 -4.45 -12.57
C THR A 151 -2.32 -5.84 -13.15
N ASP A 152 -1.62 -6.68 -12.38
CA ASP A 152 -1.26 -8.03 -12.81
C ASP A 152 -2.48 -8.93 -12.99
N LEU A 153 -3.50 -8.77 -12.14
CA LEU A 153 -4.77 -9.49 -12.24
C LEU A 153 -5.47 -9.14 -13.55
N VAL A 154 -5.70 -7.85 -13.82
CA VAL A 154 -6.42 -7.40 -15.02
C VAL A 154 -5.65 -7.78 -16.28
N TRP A 155 -4.33 -7.63 -16.27
CA TRP A 155 -3.50 -8.04 -17.39
C TRP A 155 -3.55 -9.56 -17.64
N SER A 156 -3.47 -10.37 -16.59
CA SER A 156 -3.54 -11.83 -16.68
C SER A 156 -4.90 -12.32 -17.19
N VAL A 157 -5.99 -11.73 -16.69
CA VAL A 157 -7.35 -12.01 -17.14
C VAL A 157 -7.54 -11.61 -18.60
N CYS A 158 -7.13 -10.40 -18.99
CA CYS A 158 -7.31 -9.91 -20.36
C CYS A 158 -6.54 -10.73 -21.39
N ARG A 159 -5.39 -11.28 -21.03
CA ARG A 159 -4.55 -12.11 -21.91
C ARG A 159 -5.02 -13.56 -22.02
N ASN A 160 -5.87 -14.05 -21.11
CA ASN A 160 -6.37 -15.41 -21.12
C ASN A 160 -7.90 -15.44 -21.36
N PRO A 161 -8.35 -15.65 -22.62
CA PRO A 161 -9.77 -15.62 -22.97
C PRO A 161 -10.62 -16.64 -22.18
N THR A 162 -10.06 -17.81 -21.88
CA THR A 162 -10.74 -18.86 -21.12
C THR A 162 -10.98 -18.42 -19.67
N VAL A 163 -9.95 -17.87 -19.01
CA VAL A 163 -10.07 -17.36 -17.64
C VAL A 163 -11.03 -16.18 -17.60
N LYS A 164 -10.93 -15.26 -18.55
CA LYS A 164 -11.85 -14.12 -18.67
C LYS A 164 -13.30 -14.56 -18.84
N ALA A 165 -13.56 -15.52 -19.73
CA ALA A 165 -14.91 -16.01 -19.98
C ALA A 165 -15.52 -16.69 -18.74
N ALA A 166 -14.73 -17.50 -18.02
CA ALA A 166 -15.16 -18.15 -16.80
C ALA A 166 -15.42 -17.14 -15.66
N LEU A 167 -14.53 -16.16 -15.48
CA LEU A 167 -14.70 -15.10 -14.49
C LEU A 167 -15.94 -14.26 -14.78
N LEU A 168 -16.13 -13.79 -16.02
CA LEU A 168 -17.31 -13.03 -16.40
C LEU A 168 -18.61 -13.85 -16.28
N LYS A 169 -18.55 -15.18 -16.48
CA LYS A 169 -19.70 -16.05 -16.26
C LYS A 169 -20.10 -16.09 -14.78
N GLU A 170 -19.13 -16.20 -13.87
CA GLU A 170 -19.40 -16.18 -12.43
C GLU A 170 -19.87 -14.79 -11.98
N LEU A 171 -19.22 -13.70 -12.41
CA LEU A 171 -19.62 -12.34 -12.03
C LEU A 171 -21.05 -11.98 -12.46
N ARG A 172 -21.56 -12.57 -13.56
CA ARG A 172 -22.94 -12.37 -14.03
C ARG A 172 -24.00 -13.03 -13.13
N THR A 173 -23.62 -13.84 -12.15
CA THR A 173 -24.58 -14.41 -11.18
C THR A 173 -24.86 -13.47 -10.01
N LEU A 174 -24.11 -12.37 -9.88
CA LEU A 174 -24.35 -11.38 -8.84
C LEU A 174 -25.66 -10.63 -9.09
N PRO A 175 -26.43 -10.31 -8.03
CA PRO A 175 -27.57 -9.40 -8.15
C PRO A 175 -27.10 -7.97 -8.43
N ASP A 176 -28.01 -7.10 -8.89
CA ASP A 176 -27.69 -5.70 -9.20
C ASP A 176 -27.22 -4.89 -7.97
N ASP A 177 -27.70 -5.27 -6.78
CA ASP A 177 -27.41 -4.65 -5.48
C ASP A 177 -26.42 -5.47 -4.64
N PHE A 178 -25.54 -6.25 -5.29
CA PHE A 178 -24.53 -7.03 -4.59
C PHE A 178 -23.64 -6.16 -3.69
N ASP A 179 -23.16 -6.76 -2.62
CA ASP A 179 -22.21 -6.16 -1.68
C ASP A 179 -20.95 -7.02 -1.51
N ALA A 180 -20.06 -6.61 -0.60
CA ALA A 180 -18.82 -7.32 -0.33
C ALA A 180 -19.04 -8.76 0.19
N SER A 181 -20.19 -9.09 0.79
CA SER A 181 -20.47 -10.44 1.26
C SER A 181 -20.69 -11.40 0.10
N HIS A 182 -21.42 -10.98 -0.93
CA HIS A 182 -21.64 -11.75 -2.15
C HIS A 182 -20.33 -12.05 -2.89
N LEU A 183 -19.41 -11.07 -2.94
CA LEU A 183 -18.11 -11.24 -3.59
C LEU A 183 -17.25 -12.33 -2.92
N ARG A 184 -17.35 -12.50 -1.60
CA ARG A 184 -16.58 -13.52 -0.86
C ARG A 184 -16.99 -14.94 -1.24
N GLU A 185 -18.22 -15.13 -1.69
CA GLU A 185 -18.76 -16.44 -2.08
C GLU A 185 -18.33 -16.86 -3.50
N LEU A 186 -17.78 -15.93 -4.30
CA LEU A 186 -17.37 -16.18 -5.67
C LEU A 186 -16.06 -16.99 -5.74
N SER A 187 -16.19 -18.30 -5.82
CA SER A 187 -15.07 -19.23 -5.77
C SER A 187 -14.05 -19.04 -6.90
N TYR A 188 -14.49 -18.68 -8.11
CA TYR A 188 -13.61 -18.50 -9.26
C TYR A 188 -12.89 -17.16 -9.22
N LEU A 189 -13.57 -16.08 -8.79
CA LEU A 189 -12.93 -14.80 -8.49
C LEU A 189 -11.80 -14.97 -7.47
N ASN A 190 -12.05 -15.65 -6.35
CA ASN A 190 -11.03 -15.92 -5.34
C ASN A 190 -9.84 -16.71 -5.91
N LYS A 191 -10.10 -17.75 -6.73
CA LYS A 191 -9.03 -18.50 -7.42
C LYS A 191 -8.21 -17.62 -8.37
N VAL A 192 -8.83 -16.67 -9.07
CA VAL A 192 -8.13 -15.72 -9.94
C VAL A 192 -7.24 -14.79 -9.13
N ILE A 193 -7.71 -14.31 -7.98
CA ILE A 193 -6.92 -13.48 -7.05
C ILE A 193 -5.73 -14.29 -6.52
N ASP A 194 -5.98 -15.50 -5.99
CA ASP A 194 -4.94 -16.38 -5.44
C ASP A 194 -3.88 -16.73 -6.49
N GLU A 195 -4.30 -17.07 -7.71
CA GLU A 195 -3.37 -17.40 -8.79
C GLU A 195 -2.58 -16.18 -9.27
N THR A 196 -3.19 -14.99 -9.24
CA THR A 196 -2.48 -13.73 -9.52
C THR A 196 -1.39 -13.52 -8.46
N LEU A 197 -1.72 -13.63 -7.18
CA LEU A 197 -0.75 -13.47 -6.08
C LEU A 197 0.35 -14.53 -6.11
N ARG A 198 0.02 -15.76 -6.54
CA ARG A 198 1.00 -16.85 -6.71
C ARG A 198 1.99 -16.59 -7.83
N LEU A 199 1.53 -16.00 -8.95
CA LEU A 199 2.37 -15.71 -10.12
C LEU A 199 3.11 -14.37 -10.00
N TYR A 200 2.45 -13.37 -9.43
CA TYR A 200 2.91 -12.00 -9.31
C TYR A 200 2.69 -11.55 -7.87
N SER A 201 3.76 -11.60 -7.07
CA SER A 201 3.70 -11.06 -5.72
C SER A 201 3.65 -9.53 -5.78
N GLY A 202 2.63 -8.93 -5.17
CA GLY A 202 2.51 -7.47 -5.04
C GLY A 202 3.68 -6.84 -4.26
N ILE A 203 4.42 -7.64 -3.49
CA ILE A 203 5.68 -7.25 -2.86
C ILE A 203 6.77 -8.22 -3.35
N GLN A 204 7.68 -7.72 -4.17
CA GLN A 204 8.75 -8.52 -4.77
C GLN A 204 9.97 -8.69 -3.84
N SER A 205 10.00 -7.99 -2.71
CA SER A 205 11.06 -8.12 -1.70
C SER A 205 10.64 -9.02 -0.55
N SER A 206 11.49 -9.96 -0.19
CA SER A 206 11.35 -10.73 1.04
C SER A 206 11.60 -9.84 2.26
N LEU A 207 10.72 -9.90 3.25
CA LEU A 207 10.88 -9.11 4.47
C LEU A 207 11.89 -9.80 5.39
N PRO A 208 12.98 -9.13 5.81
CA PRO A 208 13.98 -9.76 6.65
C PRO A 208 13.41 -10.15 8.02
N ARG A 209 13.91 -11.25 8.57
CA ARG A 209 13.73 -11.70 9.95
C ARG A 209 15.10 -11.93 10.55
N TYR A 210 15.22 -11.78 11.86
CA TYR A 210 16.43 -12.14 12.58
C TYR A 210 16.20 -13.44 13.35
N VAL A 211 17.15 -14.36 13.24
CA VAL A 211 17.15 -15.59 14.03
C VAL A 211 17.25 -15.21 15.51
N PRO A 212 16.40 -15.79 16.39
CA PRO A 212 16.36 -15.46 17.81
C PRO A 212 17.70 -15.73 18.51
N GLU A 213 17.87 -15.13 19.68
CA GLU A 213 19.03 -15.40 20.52
C GLU A 213 19.11 -16.90 20.84
N GLY A 214 20.29 -17.50 20.69
CA GLY A 214 20.50 -18.94 20.85
C GLY A 214 20.48 -19.74 19.53
N GLY A 215 20.05 -19.16 18.41
CA GLY A 215 19.99 -19.84 17.11
C GLY A 215 18.70 -20.66 16.91
N ASP A 216 18.47 -21.14 15.70
CA ASP A 216 17.30 -21.95 15.34
C ASP A 216 17.62 -22.93 14.21
N ASP A 217 16.85 -24.03 14.10
CA ASP A 217 16.93 -24.97 12.98
C ASP A 217 15.88 -24.62 11.93
N VAL A 218 16.33 -24.40 10.69
CA VAL A 218 15.44 -24.15 9.55
C VAL A 218 15.72 -25.18 8.47
N ALA A 219 14.77 -26.07 8.26
CA ALA A 219 14.86 -27.15 7.28
C ALA A 219 16.12 -28.04 7.44
N GLY A 220 16.54 -28.30 8.68
CA GLY A 220 17.72 -29.10 9.00
C GLY A 220 19.05 -28.34 8.95
N TYR A 221 19.01 -27.02 8.76
CA TYR A 221 20.19 -26.15 8.83
C TYR A 221 20.14 -25.31 10.10
N TRP A 222 21.18 -25.44 10.92
CA TRP A 222 21.36 -24.60 12.09
C TRP A 222 21.77 -23.18 11.69
N LEU A 223 20.98 -22.20 12.10
CA LEU A 223 21.23 -20.79 11.89
C LEU A 223 21.64 -20.13 13.23
N PRO A 224 22.78 -19.43 13.29
CA PRO A 224 23.17 -18.69 14.48
C PRO A 224 22.23 -17.52 14.78
N GLY A 225 22.03 -17.23 16.07
CA GLY A 225 21.28 -16.05 16.50
C GLY A 225 21.83 -14.75 15.91
N GLY A 226 20.94 -13.83 15.53
CA GLY A 226 21.28 -12.58 14.86
C GLY A 226 21.52 -12.70 13.34
N THR A 227 21.43 -13.90 12.76
CA THR A 227 21.46 -14.06 11.30
C THR A 227 20.20 -13.45 10.67
N SER A 228 20.38 -12.61 9.64
CA SER A 228 19.27 -12.08 8.84
C SER A 228 18.85 -13.14 7.82
N VAL A 229 17.57 -13.55 7.85
CA VAL A 229 16.96 -14.49 6.91
C VAL A 229 15.82 -13.81 6.17
N CYS A 230 15.59 -14.19 4.92
CA CYS A 230 14.50 -13.68 4.12
C CYS A 230 13.84 -14.86 3.37
N ALA A 231 12.51 -14.84 3.23
CA ALA A 231 11.72 -15.87 2.54
C ALA A 231 11.01 -15.26 1.32
#